data_AF-A0A1X1N036-F1
#
_entry.id   AF-A0A1X1N036-F1
#
_cell.length_a   1.000
_cell.length_b   1.000
_cell.length_c   1.000
_cell.angle_alpha   90.00
_cell.angle_beta   90.00
_cell.angle_gamma   90.00
#
_symmetry.space_group_name_H-M   'P 1'
#
loop_
_entity.id
_entity.type
_entity.pdbx_description
1 polymer ?
#
loop_
_entity_poly.entity_id
_entity_poly.type
_entity_poly.pdbx_seq_one_letter_code
_entity_poly.pdbx_strand_id
1 'polypeptide(L)'
;MINEQQARDIAVKMLDRPADDPQQPWSLQEFPQGWLINETAHLREEHAGVVGRVIERDTGRVMCFPSRVPPSRILTDYNAIVAKGSPRTPL
;
A
#
# COMPACT_ATOMS: atom_id res chain seq x y z
N MET A 1 -4.78 -4.33 -15.90
CA MET A 1 -5.15 -3.10 -15.17
C MET A 1 -6.39 -3.35 -14.34
N ILE A 2 -6.26 -3.23 -13.02
CA ILE A 2 -7.38 -3.32 -12.08
C ILE A 2 -7.94 -1.92 -11.79
N ASN A 3 -9.16 -1.86 -11.27
CA ASN A 3 -9.77 -0.62 -10.80
C ASN A 3 -9.65 -0.47 -9.27
N GLU A 4 -10.13 0.66 -8.73
CA GLU A 4 -10.08 0.95 -7.29
C GLU A 4 -10.83 -0.10 -6.45
N GLN A 5 -11.99 -0.58 -6.91
CA GLN A 5 -12.75 -1.60 -6.19
C GLN A 5 -11.95 -2.91 -6.07
N GLN A 6 -11.33 -3.36 -7.17
CA GLN A 6 -10.47 -4.54 -7.16
C GLN A 6 -9.24 -4.34 -6.27
N ALA A 7 -8.65 -3.15 -6.26
CA ALA A 7 -7.54 -2.82 -5.35
C ALA A 7 -8.00 -2.85 -3.88
N ARG A 8 -9.21 -2.36 -3.59
CA ARG A 8 -9.81 -2.43 -2.26
C ARG A 8 -10.06 -3.87 -1.82
N ASP A 9 -10.57 -4.71 -2.71
CA ASP A 9 -10.79 -6.14 -2.43
C ASP A 9 -9.47 -6.87 -2.12
N ILE A 10 -8.39 -6.54 -2.85
CA ILE A 10 -7.05 -7.06 -2.59
C ILE A 10 -6.55 -6.60 -1.22
N ALA A 11 -6.69 -5.32 -0.89
CA ALA A 11 -6.28 -4.78 0.40
C ALA A 11 -7.04 -5.42 1.57
N VAL A 12 -8.36 -5.60 1.45
CA VAL A 12 -9.18 -6.28 2.48
C VAL A 12 -8.70 -7.71 2.70
N LYS A 13 -8.51 -8.48 1.61
CA LYS A 13 -8.00 -9.86 1.70
C LYS A 13 -6.61 -9.93 2.32
N MET A 14 -5.76 -8.96 2.00
CA MET A 14 -4.38 -8.92 2.49
C MET A 14 -4.30 -8.54 3.97
N LEU A 15 -5.12 -7.56 4.40
CA LEU A 15 -5.12 -7.04 5.76
C LEU A 15 -6.04 -7.83 6.71
N ASP A 16 -6.88 -8.71 6.15
CA ASP A 16 -7.91 -9.47 6.84
C ASP A 16 -8.86 -8.58 7.67
N ARG A 17 -9.13 -7.37 7.17
CA ARG A 17 -10.02 -6.39 7.80
C ARG A 17 -10.58 -5.36 6.82
N PRO A 18 -11.76 -4.78 7.11
CA PRO A 18 -12.32 -3.71 6.29
C PRO A 18 -11.56 -2.38 6.47
N ALA A 19 -11.74 -1.44 5.55
CA ALA A 19 -11.06 -0.13 5.55
C ALA A 19 -11.45 0.76 6.73
N ASP A 20 -12.72 0.66 7.14
CA ASP A 20 -13.34 1.37 8.24
C ASP A 20 -13.26 0.59 9.57
N ASP A 21 -12.32 -0.35 9.68
CA ASP A 21 -12.03 -1.03 10.94
C ASP A 21 -11.78 0.02 12.05
N PRO A 22 -12.59 0.04 13.13
CA PRO A 22 -12.52 1.09 14.13
C PRO A 22 -11.23 1.06 14.97
N GLN A 23 -10.51 -0.06 14.98
CA GLN A 23 -9.25 -0.21 15.71
C GLN A 23 -8.04 0.07 14.81
N GLN A 24 -8.12 -0.30 13.53
CA GLN A 24 -6.99 -0.23 12.60
C GLN A 24 -7.42 0.27 11.21
N PRO A 25 -7.91 1.51 11.10
CA PRO A 25 -8.43 2.03 9.85
C PRO A 25 -7.32 2.19 8.81
N TRP A 26 -7.68 2.01 7.54
CA TRP A 26 -6.75 2.18 6.42
C TRP A 26 -7.45 2.78 5.20
N SER A 27 -6.68 3.40 4.31
CA SER A 27 -7.17 3.93 3.04
C SER A 27 -6.28 3.54 1.86
N LEU A 28 -6.81 3.72 0.65
CA LEU A 28 -6.01 3.67 -0.57
C LEU A 28 -5.70 5.09 -1.02
N GLN A 29 -4.43 5.33 -1.34
CA GLN A 29 -4.00 6.53 -2.02
C GLN A 29 -3.59 6.17 -3.44
N GLU A 30 -4.40 6.60 -4.41
CA GLU A 30 -4.15 6.37 -5.83
C GLU A 30 -2.94 7.18 -6.33
N PHE A 31 -2.14 6.56 -7.20
CA PHE A 31 -1.06 7.18 -7.94
C PHE A 31 -0.91 6.49 -9.31
N PRO A 32 -0.08 6.99 -10.25
CA PRO A 32 -0.07 6.48 -11.62
C PRO A 32 0.17 4.97 -11.74
N GLN A 33 1.06 4.40 -10.91
CA GLN A 33 1.42 2.98 -10.98
C GLN A 33 0.51 2.08 -10.12
N GLY A 34 -0.40 2.63 -9.32
CA GLY A 34 -1.22 1.81 -8.42
C GLY A 34 -1.87 2.54 -7.27
N TRP A 35 -2.02 1.83 -6.16
CA TRP A 35 -2.54 2.37 -4.90
C TRP A 35 -1.59 2.05 -3.75
N LEU A 36 -1.22 3.05 -2.97
CA LEU A 36 -0.56 2.87 -1.69
C LEU A 36 -1.61 2.56 -0.63
N ILE A 37 -1.44 1.48 0.12
CA ILE A 37 -2.23 1.17 1.31
C ILE A 37 -1.68 2.02 2.46
N ASN A 38 -2.46 3.01 2.89
CA ASN A 38 -2.14 3.85 4.03
C ASN A 38 -2.82 3.30 5.28
N GLU A 39 -2.11 2.45 6.02
CA GLU A 39 -2.52 1.95 7.35
C GLU A 39 -2.26 2.96 8.47
N THR A 40 -1.63 4.08 8.15
CA THR A 40 -1.16 5.09 9.12
C THR A 40 -1.99 6.36 9.13
N ALA A 41 -3.09 6.40 8.37
CA ALA A 41 -3.92 7.61 8.24
C ALA A 41 -4.47 8.13 9.58
N HIS A 42 -4.48 7.30 10.62
CA HIS A 42 -4.93 7.62 11.98
C HIS A 42 -3.80 8.02 12.95
N LEU A 43 -2.54 7.97 12.53
CA LEU A 43 -1.36 8.22 13.36
C LEU A 43 -0.74 9.58 12.96
N ARG A 44 -0.23 10.37 13.93
CA ARG A 44 0.40 11.68 13.67
C ARG A 44 1.82 11.51 13.13
N GLU A 45 2.34 12.55 12.45
CA GLU A 45 3.46 12.66 11.48
C GLU A 45 4.83 11.97 11.73
N GLU A 46 4.96 11.01 12.64
CA GLU A 46 6.24 10.37 13.00
C GLU A 46 6.35 8.89 12.58
N HIS A 47 5.85 8.54 11.38
CA HIS A 47 5.86 7.19 10.79
C HIS A 47 7.22 6.62 10.37
N ALA A 48 8.28 6.90 11.12
CA ALA A 48 9.52 6.15 11.01
C ALA A 48 9.29 4.71 11.52
N GLY A 49 8.88 3.79 10.65
CA GLY A 49 8.77 2.37 11.04
C GLY A 49 7.76 1.50 10.30
N VAL A 50 6.79 2.06 9.59
CA VAL A 50 5.71 1.25 8.99
C VAL A 50 6.08 0.78 7.58
N VAL A 51 5.86 -0.50 7.31
CA VAL A 51 6.05 -1.13 5.99
C VAL A 51 5.05 -0.53 5.01
N GLY A 52 5.54 0.16 3.97
CA GLY A 52 4.68 0.67 2.90
C GLY A 52 4.20 -0.48 2.02
N ARG A 53 2.93 -0.49 1.61
CA ARG A 53 2.37 -1.53 0.73
C ARG A 53 1.71 -0.90 -0.47
N VAL A 54 2.06 -1.38 -1.65
CA VAL A 54 1.50 -0.92 -2.93
C VAL A 54 0.78 -2.05 -3.63
N ILE A 55 -0.37 -1.75 -4.20
CA ILE A 55 -1.07 -2.62 -5.15
C ILE A 55 -0.80 -2.06 -6.54
N GLU A 56 -0.07 -2.81 -7.37
CA GLU A 56 0.26 -2.41 -8.73
C GLU A 56 -0.97 -2.44 -9.62
N ARG A 57 -1.19 -1.36 -10.37
CA ARG A 57 -2.38 -1.19 -11.22
C ARG A 57 -2.47 -2.26 -12.29
N ASP A 58 -1.37 -2.58 -12.95
CA ASP A 58 -1.42 -3.45 -14.12
C ASP A 58 -1.67 -4.90 -13.77
N THR A 59 -1.11 -5.35 -12.64
CA THR A 59 -1.02 -6.76 -12.26
C THR A 59 -1.89 -7.12 -11.05
N GLY A 60 -2.31 -6.13 -10.25
CA GLY A 60 -2.90 -6.36 -8.92
C GLY A 60 -1.90 -6.93 -7.90
N ARG A 61 -0.61 -6.93 -8.22
CA ARG A 61 0.44 -7.47 -7.35
C ARG A 61 0.65 -6.55 -6.14
N VAL A 62 0.80 -7.15 -4.97
CA VAL A 62 1.17 -6.42 -3.76
C VAL A 62 2.69 -6.35 -3.62
N MET A 63 3.23 -5.15 -3.55
CA MET A 63 4.64 -4.86 -3.25
C MET A 63 4.76 -4.30 -1.84
N CYS A 64 5.56 -4.95 -1.00
CA CYS A 64 5.88 -4.51 0.36
C CYS A 64 7.23 -3.80 0.38
N PHE A 65 7.29 -2.61 0.95
CA PHE A 65 8.48 -1.77 1.06
C PHE A 65 8.93 -1.69 2.52
N PRO A 66 10.25 -1.78 2.78
CA PRO A 66 10.76 -1.63 4.14
C PRO A 66 10.54 -0.21 4.66
N SER A 67 10.43 -0.06 5.97
CA SER A 67 10.13 1.21 6.66
C SER A 67 11.07 2.38 6.36
N ARG A 68 12.31 2.09 5.91
CA ARG A 68 13.28 3.10 5.45
C ARG A 68 12.91 3.76 4.11
N VAL A 69 11.91 3.24 3.40
CA VAL A 69 11.40 3.82 2.16
C VAL A 69 10.16 4.63 2.50
N PRO A 70 10.23 5.98 2.49
CA PRO A 70 9.10 6.80 2.90
C PRO A 70 7.97 6.74 1.87
N PRO A 71 6.70 6.80 2.29
CA PRO A 71 5.53 6.82 1.39
C PRO A 71 5.62 7.86 0.27
N SER A 72 6.12 9.07 0.55
CA SER A 72 6.29 10.14 -0.45
C SER A 72 7.20 9.70 -1.61
N ARG A 73 8.25 8.93 -1.31
CA ARG A 73 9.15 8.39 -2.34
C ARG A 73 8.51 7.27 -3.12
N ILE A 74 7.63 6.46 -2.49
CA ILE A 74 6.83 5.46 -3.20
C ILE A 74 5.89 6.13 -4.19
N LEU A 75 5.19 7.18 -3.78
CA LEU A 75 4.22 7.89 -4.61
C LEU A 75 4.86 8.66 -5.78
N THR A 76 6.09 9.15 -5.60
CA THR A 76 6.77 10.00 -6.60
C THR A 76 7.71 9.21 -7.52
N ASP A 77 8.46 8.25 -6.96
CA ASP A 77 9.58 7.58 -7.64
C ASP A 77 9.41 6.05 -7.74
N TYR A 78 8.16 5.56 -7.73
CA TYR A 78 7.85 4.13 -7.64
C TYR A 78 8.73 3.24 -8.53
N ASN A 79 8.82 3.56 -9.82
CA ASN A 79 9.58 2.78 -10.79
C ASN A 79 11.09 2.70 -10.46
N ALA A 80 11.66 3.74 -9.85
CA ALA A 80 13.06 3.77 -9.46
C ALA A 80 13.34 2.98 -8.17
N ILE A 81 12.31 2.70 -7.38
CA ILE A 81 12.45 2.04 -6.07
C ILE A 81 11.77 0.69 -5.99
N VAL A 82 11.00 0.25 -6.99
CA VAL A 82 10.25 -1.01 -6.96
C VAL A 82 11.14 -2.22 -6.63
N ALA A 83 12.40 -2.20 -7.07
CA ALA A 83 13.40 -3.23 -6.75
C ALA A 83 13.80 -3.29 -5.27
N LYS A 84 13.48 -2.26 -4.47
CA LYS A 84 13.65 -2.25 -3.01
C LYS A 84 12.47 -2.86 -2.28
N GLY A 85 11.35 -3.05 -2.96
CA GLY A 85 10.20 -3.77 -2.43
C GLY A 85 10.29 -5.27 -2.72
N SER A 86 9.55 -6.05 -1.96
CA SER A 86 9.39 -7.48 -2.19
C SER A 86 7.92 -7.79 -2.49
N PRO A 87 7.64 -8.67 -3.45
CA PRO A 87 6.28 -9.10 -3.69
C PRO A 87 5.74 -9.88 -2.50
N ARG A 88 4.48 -9.63 -2.14
CA ARG A 88 3.77 -10.45 -1.16
C ARG A 88 2.69 -11.23 -1.89
N THR A 89 2.82 -12.55 -1.84
CA THR A 89 1.73 -13.44 -2.25
C THR A 89 0.68 -13.40 -1.15
N PRO A 90 -0.60 -13.12 -1.46
CA PRO A 90 -1.67 -13.42 -0.52
C PRO A 90 -1.65 -14.94 -0.28
N LEU A 91 -1.48 -15.36 0.97
CA LEU A 91 -1.64 -16.75 1.39
C LEU A 91 -3.13 -17.12 1.41
#